data_AF-A0A533VW35-F1
#
_entry.id   AF-A0A533VW35-F1
#
_cell.length_a   1.000
_cell.length_b   1.000
_cell.length_c   1.000
_cell.angle_alpha   90.00
_cell.angle_beta   90.00
_cell.angle_gamma   90.00
#
_symmetry.space_group_name_H-M   'P 1'
#
loop_
_entity.id
_entity.type
_entity.pdbx_description
1 polymer ?
#
loop_
_entity_poly.entity_id
_entity_poly.type
_entity_poly.pdbx_seq_one_letter_code
_entity_poly.pdbx_strand_id
1 'polypeptide(L)'
;MFICRTPLAGWLAHKLKVVTHNVFSFGLSIFLLSKTGHLSVLSFFVALWLTFAVNTLIDVFGHTRKNDIPIRSFITHSVFTAPLWGAAIGIATIVLPYSLFNLSADSAFELLGAGLGVTIAYAHLLLDAFTQAGVYLGRRRIAIAHMSYDNTALNLAFIVLGLLLLAVALF
;
A
#
# COMPACT_ATOMS: atom_id res chain seq x y z
N MET A 1 28.54 6.08 9.41
CA MET A 1 28.42 5.36 10.69
C MET A 1 27.60 4.10 10.44
N PHE A 2 28.25 2.95 10.26
CA PHE A 2 27.55 1.66 10.10
C PHE A 2 27.14 1.18 11.49
N ILE A 3 25.88 1.41 11.85
CA ILE A 3 25.32 0.79 13.06
C ILE A 3 25.08 -0.67 12.70
N CYS A 4 25.90 -1.57 13.25
CA CYS A 4 25.66 -3.00 13.21
C CYS A 4 24.37 -3.26 14.01
N ARG A 5 23.23 -3.35 13.34
CA ARG A 5 21.92 -3.58 13.99
C ARG A 5 21.81 -5.05 14.37
N THR A 6 21.33 -5.31 15.58
CA THR A 6 21.01 -6.66 16.01
C THR A 6 19.89 -7.24 15.14
N PRO A 7 19.82 -8.58 14.96
CA PRO A 7 18.74 -9.22 14.19
C PRO A 7 17.34 -8.82 14.65
N LEU A 8 17.16 -8.62 15.95
CA LEU A 8 15.91 -8.15 16.55
C LEU A 8 15.54 -6.74 16.10
N ALA A 9 16.48 -5.80 16.08
CA ALA A 9 16.24 -4.43 15.64
C ALA A 9 15.87 -4.36 14.14
N GLY A 10 16.51 -5.18 13.31
CA GLY A 10 16.16 -5.30 11.89
C GLY A 10 14.75 -5.87 11.69
N TRP A 11 14.39 -6.91 12.44
CA TRP A 11 13.06 -7.51 12.40
C TRP A 11 11.95 -6.52 12.84
N LEU A 12 12.18 -5.79 13.94
CA LEU A 12 11.25 -4.78 14.43
C LEU A 12 11.05 -3.64 13.42
N ALA A 13 12.13 -3.15 12.82
CA ALA A 13 12.04 -2.11 11.79
C ALA A 13 11.24 -2.58 10.57
N HIS A 14 11.46 -3.82 10.12
CA HIS A 14 10.67 -4.41 9.04
C HIS A 14 9.18 -4.52 9.39
N LYS A 15 8.85 -4.99 10.59
CA LYS A 15 7.45 -5.08 11.05
C LYS A 15 6.80 -3.70 11.13
N LEU A 16 7.51 -2.71 11.66
CA LEU A 16 7.02 -1.33 11.74
C LEU A 16 6.72 -0.76 10.35
N LYS A 17 7.56 -1.04 9.35
CA LYS A 17 7.29 -0.64 7.95
C LYS A 17 5.97 -1.24 7.46
N VAL A 18 5.78 -2.55 7.60
CA VAL A 18 4.56 -3.24 7.14
C VAL A 18 3.32 -2.65 7.81
N VAL A 19 3.39 -2.40 9.13
CA VAL A 19 2.31 -1.74 9.87
C VAL A 19 2.04 -0.34 9.33
N THR A 20 3.08 0.44 9.07
CA THR A 20 2.96 1.81 8.54
C THR A 20 2.24 1.83 7.19
N HIS A 21 2.61 0.93 6.27
CA HIS A 21 1.98 0.85 4.95
C HIS A 21 0.51 0.48 5.06
N ASN A 22 0.17 -0.46 5.95
CA ASN A 22 -1.22 -0.87 6.14
C ASN A 22 -2.04 0.23 6.82
N VAL A 23 -1.56 0.84 7.91
CA VAL A 23 -2.30 1.89 8.62
C VAL A 23 -2.50 3.12 7.75
N PHE A 24 -1.46 3.57 7.05
CA PHE A 24 -1.55 4.75 6.18
C PHE A 24 -2.47 4.51 4.98
N SER A 25 -2.27 3.41 4.24
CA SER A 25 -3.12 3.09 3.09
C SER A 25 -4.58 2.90 3.50
N PHE A 26 -4.85 2.22 4.62
CA PHE A 26 -6.21 2.03 5.11
C PHE A 26 -6.87 3.36 5.50
N GLY A 27 -6.18 4.18 6.30
CA GLY A 27 -6.69 5.49 6.72
C GLY A 27 -6.99 6.39 5.52
N LEU A 28 -6.10 6.42 4.53
CA LEU A 28 -6.32 7.17 3.28
C LEU A 28 -7.52 6.63 2.49
N SER A 29 -7.65 5.31 2.36
CA SER A 29 -8.79 4.70 1.66
C SER A 29 -10.13 5.04 2.33
N ILE A 30 -10.23 4.94 3.65
CA ILE A 30 -11.46 5.28 4.39
C ILE A 30 -11.77 6.78 4.26
N PHE A 31 -10.76 7.64 4.33
CA PHE A 31 -10.93 9.07 4.09
C PHE A 31 -11.46 9.38 2.69
N LEU A 32 -10.92 8.76 1.63
CA LEU A 32 -11.43 9.00 0.27
C LEU A 32 -12.84 8.43 0.07
N LEU A 33 -13.16 7.29 0.69
CA LEU A 33 -14.51 6.74 0.67
C LEU A 33 -15.53 7.67 1.35
N SER A 34 -15.16 8.32 2.46
CA SER A 34 -16.05 9.27 3.12
C SER A 34 -16.31 10.51 2.26
N LYS A 35 -15.31 11.00 1.52
CA LYS A 35 -15.46 12.14 0.60
C LYS A 35 -16.26 11.85 -0.67
N THR A 36 -16.33 10.59 -1.08
CA THR A 36 -17.11 10.17 -2.25
C THR A 36 -18.53 9.72 -1.88
N GLY A 37 -18.90 9.69 -0.59
CA GLY A 37 -20.21 9.23 -0.14
C GLY A 37 -20.40 7.71 -0.23
N HIS A 38 -19.33 6.95 -0.47
CA HIS A 38 -19.36 5.49 -0.60
C HIS A 38 -18.88 4.77 0.67
N LEU A 39 -18.76 5.48 1.80
CA LEU A 39 -18.42 4.86 3.07
C LEU A 39 -19.63 4.10 3.63
N SER A 40 -19.49 2.78 3.69
CA SER A 40 -20.46 1.83 4.22
C SER A 40 -19.72 0.75 5.00
N VAL A 41 -20.44 -0.06 5.78
CA VAL A 41 -19.83 -1.20 6.49
C VAL A 41 -19.13 -2.14 5.51
N LEU A 42 -19.74 -2.40 4.34
CA LEU A 42 -19.15 -3.27 3.32
C LEU A 42 -17.87 -2.65 2.74
N SER A 43 -17.90 -1.40 2.30
CA SER A 43 -16.73 -0.75 1.69
C SER A 43 -15.59 -0.55 2.70
N PHE A 44 -15.90 -0.42 4.00
CA PHE A 44 -14.89 -0.43 5.07
C PHE A 44 -14.12 -1.76 5.11
N PHE A 45 -14.82 -2.89 5.12
CA PHE A 45 -14.16 -4.22 5.13
C PHE A 45 -13.45 -4.52 3.81
N VAL A 46 -13.99 -4.08 2.68
CA VAL A 46 -13.31 -4.16 1.38
C VAL A 46 -12.01 -3.35 1.39
N ALA A 47 -12.03 -2.12 1.89
CA ALA A 47 -10.82 -1.30 2.02
C ALA A 47 -9.77 -1.94 2.95
N LEU A 48 -10.22 -2.53 4.05
CA LEU A 48 -9.34 -3.26 4.98
C LEU A 48 -8.67 -4.45 4.28
N TRP A 49 -9.46 -5.29 3.62
CA TRP A 49 -8.97 -6.44 2.86
C TRP A 49 -7.99 -6.01 1.75
N LEU A 50 -8.39 -5.05 0.90
CA LEU A 50 -7.56 -4.58 -0.20
C LEU A 50 -6.24 -3.99 0.29
N THR A 51 -6.24 -3.31 1.44
CA THR A 51 -5.02 -2.78 2.04
C THR A 51 -4.01 -3.88 2.29
N PHE A 52 -4.43 -4.97 2.95
CA PHE A 52 -3.56 -6.11 3.19
C PHE A 52 -3.15 -6.81 1.88
N ALA A 53 -4.11 -7.06 0.99
CA ALA A 53 -3.86 -7.81 -0.24
C ALA A 53 -2.89 -7.09 -1.18
N VAL A 54 -3.09 -5.80 -1.43
CA VAL A 54 -2.25 -5.00 -2.34
C VAL A 54 -0.87 -4.76 -1.75
N ASN A 55 -0.76 -4.34 -0.48
CA ASN A 55 0.54 -4.13 0.16
C ASN A 55 1.36 -5.42 0.22
N THR A 56 0.73 -6.54 0.57
CA THR A 56 1.39 -7.85 0.62
C THR A 56 1.84 -8.27 -0.78
N LEU A 57 1.00 -8.11 -1.81
CA LEU A 57 1.39 -8.42 -3.20
C LEU A 57 2.62 -7.60 -3.62
N ILE A 58 2.60 -6.29 -3.37
CA ILE A 58 3.71 -5.40 -3.76
C ILE A 58 5.01 -5.79 -3.06
N ASP A 59 4.99 -6.03 -1.75
CA ASP A 59 6.19 -6.43 -1.00
C ASP A 59 6.68 -7.84 -1.39
N VAL A 60 5.79 -8.85 -1.41
CA VAL A 60 6.16 -10.26 -1.69
C VAL A 60 6.73 -10.43 -3.09
N PHE A 61 6.09 -9.85 -4.11
CA PHE A 61 6.58 -9.93 -5.49
C PHE A 61 7.61 -8.83 -5.83
N GLY A 62 7.81 -7.87 -4.94
CA GLY A 62 8.74 -6.76 -5.11
C GLY A 62 10.12 -7.00 -4.54
N HIS A 63 10.27 -7.91 -3.60
CA HIS A 63 11.56 -8.19 -2.97
C HIS A 63 12.32 -9.28 -3.73
N THR A 64 13.23 -8.85 -4.60
CA THR A 64 14.28 -9.73 -5.15
C THR A 64 15.59 -9.44 -4.43
N ARG A 65 16.35 -10.47 -4.04
CA ARG A 65 17.71 -10.29 -3.53
C ARG A 65 18.70 -10.45 -4.68
N LYS A 66 19.60 -9.49 -4.86
CA LYS A 66 20.78 -9.63 -5.73
C LYS A 66 22.01 -9.40 -4.88
N ASN A 67 22.84 -10.44 -4.71
CA ASN A 67 24.04 -10.41 -3.88
C ASN A 67 23.75 -9.95 -2.43
N ASP A 68 22.70 -10.47 -1.80
CA ASP A 68 22.21 -10.08 -0.46
C ASP A 68 21.76 -8.63 -0.28
N ILE A 69 21.75 -7.83 -1.35
CA ILE A 69 21.14 -6.50 -1.35
C ILE A 69 19.67 -6.65 -1.72
N PRO A 70 18.73 -6.17 -0.87
CA PRO A 70 17.32 -6.13 -1.22
C PRO A 70 17.11 -5.13 -2.37
N ILE A 71 16.71 -5.63 -3.53
CA ILE A 71 16.37 -4.83 -4.71
C ILE A 71 14.86 -4.88 -4.90
N ARG A 72 14.27 -3.70 -5.11
CA ARG A 72 12.87 -3.57 -5.49
C ARG A 72 12.70 -3.92 -6.96
N SER A 73 11.71 -4.75 -7.28
CA SER A 73 11.38 -5.09 -8.65
C SER A 73 10.67 -3.91 -9.35
N PHE A 74 11.08 -3.62 -10.59
CA PHE A 74 10.35 -2.70 -11.46
C PHE A 74 8.88 -3.11 -11.63
N ILE A 75 8.58 -4.41 -11.56
CA ILE A 75 7.24 -4.97 -11.81
C ILE A 75 6.23 -4.51 -10.76
N THR A 76 6.63 -4.36 -9.49
CA THR A 76 5.69 -3.98 -8.41
C THR A 76 6.02 -2.64 -7.76
N HIS A 77 7.21 -2.08 -7.98
CA HIS A 77 7.62 -0.80 -7.39
C HIS A 77 7.83 0.29 -8.44
N SER A 78 7.03 0.27 -9.51
CA SER A 78 6.98 1.33 -10.53
C SER A 78 5.66 2.08 -10.46
N VAL A 79 5.73 3.40 -10.64
CA VAL A 79 4.58 4.31 -10.71
C VAL A 79 3.59 3.89 -11.80
N PHE A 80 4.02 3.14 -12.81
CA PHE A 80 3.15 2.65 -13.87
C PHE A 80 2.59 1.25 -13.63
N THR A 81 3.35 0.34 -13.03
CA THR A 81 2.95 -1.08 -12.94
C THR A 81 2.32 -1.44 -11.60
N ALA A 82 2.73 -0.81 -10.49
CA ALA A 82 2.11 -1.07 -9.18
C ALA A 82 0.60 -0.75 -9.17
N PRO A 83 0.14 0.37 -9.77
CA PRO A 83 -1.29 0.65 -9.88
C PRO A 83 -2.05 -0.41 -10.67
N LEU A 84 -1.44 -1.04 -11.69
CA LEU A 84 -2.09 -2.11 -12.46
C LEU A 84 -2.32 -3.35 -11.58
N TRP A 85 -1.37 -3.71 -10.72
CA TRP A 85 -1.57 -4.77 -9.74
C TRP A 85 -2.63 -4.41 -8.71
N GLY A 86 -2.62 -3.16 -8.23
CA GLY A 86 -3.65 -2.63 -7.34
C GLY A 86 -5.04 -2.74 -7.97
N ALA A 87 -5.21 -2.26 -9.20
CA ALA A 87 -6.45 -2.34 -9.95
C ALA A 87 -6.90 -3.79 -10.17
N ALA A 88 -5.98 -4.68 -10.56
CA ALA A 88 -6.28 -6.09 -10.78
C ALA A 88 -6.81 -6.79 -9.51
N ILE A 89 -6.16 -6.58 -8.36
CA ILE A 89 -6.66 -7.11 -7.07
C ILE A 89 -7.99 -6.45 -6.70
N GLY A 90 -8.12 -5.15 -6.92
CA GLY A 90 -9.36 -4.40 -6.71
C GLY A 90 -10.53 -5.01 -7.45
N ILE A 91 -10.40 -5.18 -8.77
CA ILE A 91 -11.41 -5.80 -9.64
C ILE A 91 -11.66 -7.24 -9.19
N ALA A 92 -10.63 -8.05 -8.98
CA ALA A 92 -10.79 -9.45 -8.59
C ALA A 92 -11.52 -9.61 -7.25
N THR A 93 -11.25 -8.72 -6.28
CA THR A 93 -11.92 -8.71 -4.97
C THR A 93 -13.43 -8.50 -5.11
N ILE A 94 -13.85 -7.70 -6.09
CA ILE A 94 -15.26 -7.43 -6.36
C ILE A 94 -15.85 -8.57 -7.20
N VAL A 95 -15.27 -8.86 -8.36
CA VAL A 95 -15.81 -9.79 -9.38
C VAL A 95 -15.91 -11.24 -8.87
N LEU A 96 -14.93 -11.73 -8.11
CA LEU A 96 -14.91 -13.14 -7.68
C LEU A 96 -16.17 -13.52 -6.88
N PRO A 97 -16.57 -12.79 -5.82
CA PRO A 97 -17.85 -13.01 -5.16
C PRO A 97 -19.06 -13.01 -6.09
N TYR A 98 -19.20 -12.01 -6.97
CA TYR A 98 -20.35 -11.93 -7.89
C TYR A 98 -20.42 -13.17 -8.81
N SER A 99 -19.28 -13.61 -9.33
CA SER A 99 -19.18 -14.80 -10.16
C SER A 99 -19.52 -16.09 -9.39
N LEU A 100 -18.97 -16.25 -8.17
CA LEU A 100 -19.19 -17.45 -7.35
C LEU A 100 -20.63 -17.59 -6.84
N PHE A 101 -21.31 -16.47 -6.56
CA PHE A 101 -22.68 -16.45 -6.06
C PHE A 101 -23.73 -16.15 -7.14
N ASN A 102 -23.33 -16.09 -8.42
CA ASN A 102 -24.18 -15.77 -9.57
C ASN A 102 -25.00 -14.49 -9.38
N LEU A 103 -24.36 -13.47 -8.81
CA LEU A 103 -24.94 -12.14 -8.61
C LEU A 103 -24.62 -11.25 -9.81
N SER A 104 -25.52 -10.32 -10.15
CA SER A 104 -25.27 -9.32 -11.19
C SER A 104 -24.17 -8.37 -10.76
N ALA A 105 -23.06 -8.33 -11.51
CA ALA A 105 -21.96 -7.41 -11.25
C ALA A 105 -22.41 -5.96 -11.49
N ASP A 106 -22.12 -5.09 -10.53
CA ASP A 106 -22.32 -3.64 -10.65
C ASP A 106 -21.00 -2.98 -11.08
N SER A 107 -20.97 -2.44 -12.30
CA SER A 107 -19.77 -1.83 -12.89
C SER A 107 -19.28 -0.62 -12.10
N ALA A 108 -20.14 0.07 -11.36
CA ALA A 108 -19.73 1.18 -10.50
C ALA A 108 -18.92 0.67 -9.29
N PHE A 109 -19.28 -0.49 -8.74
CA PHE A 109 -18.59 -1.09 -7.60
C PHE A 109 -17.25 -1.73 -8.00
N GLU A 110 -17.15 -2.27 -9.21
CA GLU A 110 -15.87 -2.71 -9.79
C GLU A 110 -14.90 -1.55 -9.97
N LEU A 111 -15.37 -0.42 -10.51
CA LEU A 111 -14.56 0.78 -10.68
C LEU A 111 -14.09 1.34 -9.33
N LEU A 112 -14.95 1.30 -8.31
CA LEU A 112 -14.58 1.65 -6.94
C LEU A 112 -13.47 0.74 -6.41
N GLY A 113 -13.61 -0.57 -6.57
CA GLY A 113 -12.60 -1.55 -6.16
C GLY A 113 -11.25 -1.33 -6.87
N ALA A 114 -11.28 -1.10 -8.18
CA ALA A 114 -10.09 -0.77 -8.96
C ALA A 114 -9.42 0.53 -8.47
N GLY A 115 -10.22 1.59 -8.25
CA GLY A 115 -9.74 2.88 -7.77
C GLY A 115 -9.12 2.81 -6.38
N LEU A 116 -9.72 2.04 -5.46
CA LEU A 116 -9.16 1.77 -4.14
C LEU A 116 -7.83 1.01 -4.25
N GLY A 117 -7.79 -0.05 -5.06
CA GLY A 117 -6.57 -0.81 -5.28
C GLY A 117 -5.42 0.03 -5.83
N VAL A 118 -5.70 0.89 -6.82
CA VAL A 118 -4.75 1.88 -7.37
C VAL A 118 -4.26 2.85 -6.29
N THR A 119 -5.18 3.38 -5.48
CA THR A 119 -4.87 4.30 -4.39
C THR A 119 -3.91 3.66 -3.39
N ILE A 120 -4.20 2.42 -2.97
CA ILE A 120 -3.36 1.68 -2.01
C ILE A 120 -1.98 1.42 -2.60
N ALA A 121 -1.89 1.05 -3.89
CA ALA A 121 -0.61 0.88 -4.56
C ALA A 121 0.20 2.18 -4.59
N TYR A 122 -0.43 3.31 -4.90
CA TYR A 122 0.26 4.61 -4.86
C TYR A 122 0.66 5.03 -3.45
N ALA A 123 -0.17 4.78 -2.43
CA ALA A 123 0.17 5.04 -1.04
C ALA A 123 1.40 4.23 -0.62
N HIS A 124 1.48 2.96 -1.04
CA HIS A 124 2.67 2.13 -0.84
C HIS A 124 3.91 2.75 -1.49
N LEU A 125 3.83 3.09 -2.79
CA LEU A 125 4.94 3.70 -3.52
C LEU A 125 5.36 5.05 -2.94
N LEU A 126 4.41 5.85 -2.43
CA LEU A 126 4.69 7.15 -1.84
C LEU A 126 5.59 7.00 -0.61
N LEU A 127 5.22 6.12 0.32
CA LEU A 127 6.04 5.82 1.51
C LEU A 127 7.42 5.31 1.09
N ASP A 128 7.44 4.43 0.10
CA ASP A 128 8.67 3.86 -0.43
C ASP A 128 9.57 4.87 -1.14
N ALA A 129 9.01 5.89 -1.77
CA ALA A 129 9.72 6.98 -2.42
C ALA A 129 10.45 7.89 -1.42
N PHE A 130 10.00 7.98 -0.16
CA PHE A 130 10.73 8.74 0.87
C PHE A 130 12.02 8.04 1.33
N THR A 131 12.12 6.72 1.14
CA THR A 131 13.29 5.94 1.53
C THR A 131 14.41 6.01 0.48
N GLN A 132 15.65 5.75 0.89
CA GLN A 132 16.79 5.53 -0.01
C GLN A 132 16.56 4.39 -1.02
N ALA A 133 15.59 3.52 -0.75
CA ALA A 133 15.21 2.44 -1.66
C ALA A 133 14.31 2.92 -2.81
N GLY A 134 13.68 4.10 -2.72
CA GLY A 134 12.97 4.75 -3.82
C GLY A 134 11.94 3.90 -4.58
N VAL A 135 11.47 4.44 -5.70
CA VAL A 135 10.55 3.77 -6.63
C VAL A 135 10.99 4.01 -8.07
N TYR A 136 10.46 3.22 -9.00
CA TYR A 136 10.75 3.37 -10.41
C TYR A 136 9.79 4.36 -11.08
N LEU A 137 10.36 5.34 -11.80
CA LEU A 137 9.67 6.17 -12.77
C LEU A 137 10.20 5.80 -14.16
N GLY A 138 9.50 4.88 -14.83
CA GLY A 138 10.00 4.25 -16.05
C GLY A 138 11.31 3.51 -15.78
N ARG A 139 12.36 3.78 -16.56
CA ARG A 139 13.67 3.12 -16.37
C ARG A 139 14.54 3.73 -15.27
N ARG A 140 14.10 4.82 -14.64
CA ARG A 140 14.87 5.55 -13.63
C ARG A 140 14.34 5.24 -12.23
N ARG A 141 15.23 5.20 -11.24
CA ARG A 141 14.87 5.10 -9.83
C ARG A 141 14.89 6.50 -9.21
N ILE A 142 13.83 6.86 -8.51
CA ILE A 142 13.67 8.14 -7.82
C ILE A 142 13.47 7.90 -6.32
N ALA A 143 14.08 8.75 -5.51
CA ALA A 143 13.82 8.85 -4.08
C ALA A 143 13.70 10.33 -3.73
N ILE A 144 12.71 10.67 -2.91
CA ILE A 144 12.36 12.06 -2.56
C ILE A 144 13.29 12.54 -1.45
N ALA A 145 13.29 11.85 -0.30
CA ALA A 145 14.02 12.29 0.89
C ALA A 145 15.25 11.45 1.23
N HIS A 146 15.46 10.32 0.54
CA HIS A 146 16.59 9.41 0.76
C HIS A 146 16.75 8.96 2.22
N MET A 147 15.64 8.89 2.96
CA MET A 147 15.66 8.50 4.37
C MET A 147 16.07 7.05 4.53
N SER A 148 16.67 6.71 5.67
CA SER A 148 16.93 5.31 5.99
C SER A 148 15.62 4.50 5.98
N TYR A 149 15.69 3.29 5.44
CA TYR A 149 14.55 2.38 5.34
C TYR A 149 13.93 2.06 6.70
N ASP A 150 14.74 2.13 7.76
CA ASP A 150 14.40 1.79 9.13
C ASP A 150 14.20 3.01 10.04
N ASN A 151 13.87 4.17 9.45
CA ASN A 151 13.62 5.40 10.19
C ASN A 151 12.31 5.30 10.99
N THR A 152 12.43 5.10 12.31
CA THR A 152 11.28 4.97 13.22
C THR A 152 10.41 6.23 13.27
N ALA A 153 11.00 7.43 13.25
CA ALA A 153 10.25 8.68 13.32
C ALA A 153 9.36 8.87 12.09
N LEU A 154 9.88 8.56 10.90
CA LEU A 154 9.11 8.62 9.65
C LEU A 154 7.93 7.64 9.66
N ASN A 155 8.17 6.40 10.08
CA ASN A 155 7.12 5.39 10.19
C ASN A 155 6.01 5.83 11.17
N LEU A 156 6.39 6.32 12.35
CA LEU A 156 5.43 6.84 13.33
C LEU A 156 4.63 8.02 12.79
N ALA A 157 5.27 8.95 12.07
CA ALA A 157 4.58 10.09 11.47
C ALA A 157 3.49 9.65 10.48
N PHE A 158 3.77 8.66 9.62
CA PHE A 158 2.79 8.14 8.68
C PHE A 158 1.71 7.27 9.33
N ILE A 159 2.03 6.55 10.41
CA ILE A 159 1.02 5.86 11.23
C ILE A 159 0.05 6.90 11.82
N VAL A 160 0.57 7.95 12.45
CA VAL A 160 -0.25 9.02 13.04
C VAL A 160 -1.09 9.69 11.96
N LEU A 161 -0.51 10.01 10.80
CA LEU A 161 -1.25 10.58 9.68
C LEU A 161 -2.38 9.67 9.20
N GLY A 162 -2.11 8.37 9.06
CA GLY A 162 -3.14 7.38 8.69
C GLY A 162 -4.28 7.32 9.71
N LEU A 163 -3.97 7.34 11.01
CA LEU A 163 -4.97 7.37 12.07
C LEU A 163 -5.77 8.67 12.10
N LEU A 164 -5.13 9.81 11.82
CA LEU A 164 -5.82 11.10 11.70
C LEU A 164 -6.78 11.12 10.50
N LEU A 165 -6.36 10.60 9.35
CA LEU A 165 -7.23 10.45 8.18
C LEU A 165 -8.43 9.56 8.48
N LEU A 166 -8.21 8.45 9.19
CA LEU A 166 -9.27 7.57 9.65
C LEU A 166 -10.24 8.28 10.61
N ALA A 167 -9.71 9.02 11.59
CA ALA A 167 -10.54 9.78 12.54
C ALA A 167 -11.40 10.82 11.83
N VAL A 168 -10.81 11.64 10.94
CA VAL A 168 -11.53 12.66 10.15
C VAL A 168 -12.56 12.04 9.20
N ALA A 169 -12.41 10.77 8.83
CA ALA A 169 -13.37 10.09 7.98
C ALA A 169 -14.60 9.58 8.74
N LEU A 170 -14.47 9.34 10.06
CA LEU A 170 -15.49 8.72 10.90
C LEU A 170 -16.21 9.72 11.83
N PHE A 171 -15.63 10.91 12.06
CA PHE A 171 -16.16 11.98 12.90
C PHE A 171 -16.33 13.26 12.08
#